data_AF-I2FRE4-F1
#
_entry.id   AF-I2FRE4-F1
#
_cell.length_a   1.000
_cell.length_b   1.000
_cell.length_c   1.000
_cell.angle_alpha   90.00
_cell.angle_beta   90.00
_cell.angle_gamma   90.00
#
_symmetry.space_group_name_H-M   'P 1'
#
loop_
_entity.id
_entity.type
_entity.pdbx_description
1 polymer ?
#
loop_
_entity_poly.entity_id
_entity_poly.type
_entity_poly.pdbx_seq_one_letter_code
_entity_poly.pdbx_strand_id
1 'polypeptide(L)'
;MTLISPSPCTGFVKTAGGMRIEIKARGQVIVNVDGYKVYLNNVLYVPKASVNLMSVQALTNDGVHVIFNPENAHLRWPNGHEVKGYTNTHMRHWEIHPTKPEVLISMIDDEMNDLPE
;
A
#
# COMPACT_ATOMS: atom_id res chain seq x y z
N MET A 1 -2.98 2.82 -19.32
CA MET A 1 -1.60 3.30 -19.08
C MET A 1 -0.66 2.34 -19.82
N THR A 2 0.26 2.87 -20.62
CA THR A 2 1.19 2.05 -21.41
C THR A 2 2.60 2.27 -20.90
N LEU A 3 3.33 1.19 -20.62
CA LEU A 3 4.74 1.27 -20.24
C LEU A 3 5.59 1.57 -21.48
N ILE A 4 6.56 2.46 -21.31
CA ILE A 4 7.65 2.71 -22.24
C ILE A 4 8.77 1.73 -21.91
N SER A 5 9.34 1.09 -22.94
CA SER A 5 10.41 0.09 -22.82
C SER A 5 10.13 -0.99 -21.76
N PRO A 6 8.98 -1.68 -21.81
CA PRO A 6 8.64 -2.68 -20.82
C PRO A 6 9.60 -3.86 -20.87
N SER A 7 10.15 -4.25 -19.73
CA SER A 7 10.84 -5.52 -19.56
C SER A 7 9.97 -6.47 -18.74
N PRO A 8 9.82 -7.74 -19.16
CA PRO A 8 9.19 -8.76 -18.32
C PRO A 8 9.93 -8.88 -16.99
N CYS A 9 9.18 -9.03 -15.90
CA CYS A 9 9.76 -9.31 -14.59
C CYS A 9 8.85 -10.25 -13.80
N THR A 10 9.46 -11.02 -12.92
CA THR A 10 8.76 -11.94 -12.02
C THR A 10 8.69 -11.32 -10.63
N GLY A 11 7.51 -11.36 -10.02
CA GLY A 11 7.30 -10.82 -8.68
C GLY A 11 5.82 -10.67 -8.34
N PHE A 12 5.55 -10.30 -7.10
CA PHE A 12 4.20 -10.12 -6.60
C PHE A 12 4.10 -8.88 -5.70
N VAL A 13 2.98 -8.19 -5.79
CA VAL A 13 2.54 -7.20 -4.79
C VAL A 13 1.64 -7.91 -3.78
N LYS A 14 1.88 -7.70 -2.48
CA LYS A 14 1.01 -8.18 -1.42
C LYS A 14 0.03 -7.08 -1.03
N THR A 15 -1.27 -7.38 -1.08
CA THR A 15 -2.31 -6.47 -0.59
C THR A 15 -2.40 -6.50 0.93
N ALA A 16 -3.11 -5.53 1.53
CA ALA A 16 -3.38 -5.51 2.96
C ALA A 16 -4.10 -6.80 3.44
N GLY A 17 -4.99 -7.37 2.61
CA GLY A 17 -5.65 -8.66 2.89
C GLY A 17 -4.77 -9.89 2.67
N GLY A 18 -3.47 -9.73 2.40
CA GLY A 18 -2.52 -10.81 2.18
C GLY A 18 -2.56 -11.44 0.78
N MET A 19 -3.52 -11.08 -0.07
CA MET A 19 -3.57 -11.55 -1.45
C MET A 19 -2.32 -11.10 -2.23
N ARG A 20 -1.74 -12.03 -3.00
CA ARG A 20 -0.58 -11.79 -3.86
C ARG A 20 -1.04 -11.53 -5.29
N ILE A 21 -0.65 -10.40 -5.85
CA ILE A 21 -0.98 -9.99 -7.21
C ILE A 21 0.28 -10.03 -8.07
N GLU A 22 0.23 -10.75 -9.17
CA GLU A 22 1.36 -10.92 -10.08
C GLU A 22 1.75 -9.61 -10.78
N ILE A 23 3.06 -9.32 -10.78
CA ILE A 23 3.67 -8.27 -11.59
C ILE A 23 3.98 -8.86 -12.97
N LYS A 24 3.60 -8.16 -14.05
CA LYS A 24 3.82 -8.64 -15.43
C LYS A 24 5.03 -8.00 -16.11
N ALA A 25 5.34 -6.75 -15.78
CA ALA A 25 6.45 -6.03 -16.39
C ALA A 25 6.90 -4.86 -15.51
N ARG A 26 8.10 -4.36 -15.78
CA ARG A 26 8.63 -3.09 -15.26
C ARG A 26 9.01 -2.21 -16.44
N GLY A 27 8.76 -0.91 -16.34
CA GLY A 27 9.10 0.04 -17.40
C GLY A 27 9.09 1.47 -16.93
N GLN A 28 9.00 2.38 -17.88
CA GLN A 28 8.88 3.81 -17.63
C GLN A 28 7.47 4.29 -17.97
N VAL A 29 6.99 5.32 -17.28
CA VAL A 29 5.77 6.02 -17.67
C VAL A 29 6.00 7.52 -17.59
N ILE A 30 5.46 8.23 -18.57
CA ILE A 30 5.38 9.69 -18.53
C ILE A 30 3.96 10.04 -18.09
N VAL A 31 3.83 10.75 -16.98
CA VAL A 31 2.55 11.29 -16.51
C VAL A 31 2.54 12.80 -16.71
N ASN A 32 1.38 13.35 -17.07
CA ASN A 32 1.18 14.78 -17.19
C ASN A 32 0.49 15.28 -15.93
N VAL A 33 1.13 16.18 -15.20
CA VAL A 33 0.61 16.80 -13.98
C VAL A 33 0.63 18.30 -14.22
N ASP A 34 -0.55 18.92 -14.31
CA ASP A 34 -0.72 20.37 -14.51
C ASP A 34 0.08 20.97 -15.69
N GLY A 35 0.20 20.20 -16.78
CA GLY A 35 0.95 20.59 -17.98
C GLY A 35 2.43 20.20 -17.95
N TYR A 36 2.94 19.71 -16.82
CA TYR A 36 4.32 19.25 -16.67
C TYR A 36 4.43 17.74 -16.89
N LYS A 37 5.42 17.33 -17.70
CA LYS A 37 5.76 15.92 -17.89
C LYS A 37 6.63 15.44 -16.74
N VAL A 38 6.13 14.49 -15.97
CA VAL A 38 6.87 13.80 -14.92
C VAL A 38 7.26 12.41 -15.41
N TYR A 39 8.55 12.09 -15.33
CA TYR A 39 9.10 10.82 -15.76
C TYR A 39 9.19 9.88 -14.56
N LEU A 40 8.36 8.84 -14.58
CA LEU A 40 8.36 7.78 -13.59
C LEU A 40 9.19 6.61 -14.13
N ASN A 41 10.30 6.33 -13.46
CA ASN A 41 11.14 5.19 -13.75
C ASN A 41 10.72 4.01 -12.86
N ASN A 42 11.00 2.78 -13.32
CA ASN A 42 10.78 1.55 -12.55
C ASN A 42 9.32 1.29 -12.16
N VAL A 43 8.38 1.71 -13.02
CA VAL A 43 6.94 1.50 -12.83
C VAL A 43 6.60 0.03 -13.06
N LEU A 44 5.88 -0.56 -12.11
CA LEU A 44 5.42 -1.94 -12.18
C LEU A 44 4.05 -2.01 -12.86
N TYR A 45 3.91 -2.88 -13.86
CA TYR A 45 2.63 -3.21 -14.46
C TYR A 45 1.98 -4.38 -13.71
N VAL A 46 0.88 -4.09 -13.01
CA VAL A 46 0.15 -5.04 -12.17
C VAL A 46 -1.32 -5.02 -12.60
N PRO A 47 -1.74 -5.85 -13.58
CA PRO A 47 -3.06 -5.72 -14.23
C PRO A 47 -4.24 -5.84 -13.26
N LYS A 48 -4.10 -6.66 -12.22
CA LYS A 48 -5.14 -6.91 -11.22
C LYS A 48 -5.04 -5.98 -10.00
N ALA A 49 -4.18 -4.97 -10.02
CA ALA A 49 -4.09 -4.00 -8.93
C ALA A 49 -5.32 -3.09 -8.85
N SER A 50 -5.98 -2.82 -9.98
CA SER A 50 -7.12 -1.89 -10.06
C SER A 50 -8.26 -2.23 -9.11
N VAL A 51 -8.52 -3.52 -8.84
CA VAL A 51 -9.58 -3.94 -7.90
C VAL A 51 -9.22 -3.73 -6.42
N ASN A 52 -7.95 -3.42 -6.12
CA ASN A 52 -7.44 -3.21 -4.77
C ASN A 52 -6.93 -1.77 -4.55
N LEU A 53 -7.05 -0.90 -5.56
CA LEU A 53 -6.64 0.49 -5.49
C LEU A 53 -7.88 1.37 -5.40
N MET A 54 -7.92 2.21 -4.38
CA MET A 54 -8.94 3.22 -4.21
C MET A 54 -8.35 4.59 -4.53
N SER A 55 -8.94 5.29 -5.50
CA SER A 55 -8.50 6.63 -5.87
C SER A 55 -9.01 7.65 -4.87
N VAL A 56 -8.12 8.52 -4.36
CA VAL A 56 -8.50 9.67 -3.52
C VAL A 56 -9.47 10.58 -4.26
N GLN A 57 -9.31 10.74 -5.58
CA GLN A 57 -10.23 11.53 -6.39
C GLN A 57 -11.62 10.88 -6.47
N ALA A 58 -11.70 9.56 -6.62
CA ALA A 58 -12.98 8.87 -6.63
C ALA A 58 -13.69 9.02 -5.26
N LEU A 59 -12.95 8.83 -4.17
CA LEU A 59 -13.44 9.03 -2.81
C LEU A 59 -13.99 10.45 -2.58
N THR A 60 -13.23 11.46 -2.98
CA THR A 60 -13.64 12.86 -2.80
C THR A 60 -14.83 13.24 -3.68
N ASN A 61 -14.93 12.69 -4.89
CA ASN A 61 -16.13 12.83 -5.73
C ASN A 61 -17.39 12.23 -5.09
N ASP A 62 -17.24 11.16 -4.31
CA ASP A 62 -18.33 10.53 -3.54
C ASP A 62 -18.60 11.23 -2.19
N GLY A 63 -17.99 12.40 -1.95
CA GLY A 63 -18.16 13.19 -0.73
C GLY A 63 -17.38 12.67 0.48
N VAL A 64 -16.46 11.72 0.28
CA VAL A 64 -15.58 11.23 1.35
C VAL A 64 -14.48 12.26 1.62
N HIS A 65 -14.37 12.70 2.87
CA HIS A 65 -13.27 13.55 3.32
C HIS A 65 -12.04 12.69 3.58
N VAL A 66 -10.96 12.97 2.86
CA VAL A 66 -9.67 12.27 2.97
C VAL A 66 -8.64 13.19 3.60
N ILE A 67 -8.04 12.78 4.72
CA ILE A 67 -7.00 13.54 5.44
C ILE A 67 -5.76 12.67 5.55
N PHE A 68 -4.61 13.19 5.11
CA PHE A 68 -3.30 12.56 5.31
C PHE A 68 -2.47 13.41 6.27
N ASN A 69 -2.11 12.83 7.42
CA ASN A 69 -1.21 13.41 8.40
C ASN A 69 0.07 12.55 8.52
N PRO A 70 1.15 13.08 9.10
CA PRO A 70 2.38 12.31 9.31
C PRO A 70 2.18 11.02 10.12
N GLU A 71 1.17 10.98 11.00
CA GLU A 71 0.91 9.86 11.90
C GLU A 71 -0.19 8.93 11.40
N ASN A 72 -1.15 9.44 10.62
CA ASN A 72 -2.35 8.70 10.23
C ASN A 72 -2.94 9.18 8.90
N ALA A 73 -3.75 8.31 8.30
CA ALA A 73 -4.65 8.65 7.21
C ALA A 73 -6.09 8.44 7.69
N HIS A 74 -6.99 9.36 7.37
CA HIS A 74 -8.38 9.32 7.80
C HIS A 74 -9.33 9.46 6.60
N LEU A 75 -10.30 8.56 6.51
CA LEU A 75 -11.40 8.58 5.55
C LEU A 75 -12.71 8.76 6.32
N ARG A 76 -13.46 9.81 6.01
CA ARG A 76 -14.75 10.12 6.65
C ARG A 76 -15.85 10.26 5.61
N TRP A 77 -16.86 9.40 5.68
CA TRP A 77 -18.03 9.44 4.81
C TRP A 77 -19.07 10.45 5.32
N PRO A 78 -19.95 10.96 4.44
CA PRO A 78 -21.03 11.89 4.84
C PRO A 78 -22.00 11.32 5.88
N ASN A 79 -22.18 9.99 5.90
CA ASN A 79 -23.03 9.29 6.86
C ASN A 79 -22.40 9.14 8.26
N GLY A 80 -21.20 9.69 8.48
CA GLY A 80 -20.47 9.60 9.73
C GLY A 80 -19.61 8.34 9.91
N HIS A 81 -19.59 7.42 8.92
CA HIS A 81 -18.66 6.30 8.92
C HIS A 81 -17.22 6.79 8.77
N GLU A 82 -16.30 6.22 9.53
CA GLU A 82 -14.89 6.63 9.58
C GLU A 82 -13.95 5.42 9.50
N VAL A 83 -12.85 5.57 8.76
CA VAL A 83 -11.76 4.58 8.67
C VAL A 83 -10.43 5.29 8.91
N LYS A 84 -9.67 4.83 9.90
CA LYS A 84 -8.34 5.34 10.26
C LYS A 84 -7.26 4.32 9.92
N GLY A 85 -6.32 4.72 9.09
CA GLY A 85 -5.06 4.02 8.88
C GLY A 85 -3.94 4.68 9.69
N TYR A 86 -3.01 3.89 10.20
CA TYR A 86 -1.85 4.38 10.97
C TYR A 86 -0.58 4.22 10.15
N THR A 87 0.36 5.13 10.36
CA THR A 87 1.64 5.09 9.65
C THR A 87 2.49 3.93 10.13
N ASN A 88 2.86 3.05 9.21
CA ASN A 88 3.94 2.10 9.41
C ASN A 88 5.25 2.82 9.12
N THR A 89 5.94 3.29 10.16
CA THR A 89 7.16 4.10 10.05
C THR A 89 8.33 3.36 9.38
N HIS A 90 8.34 2.02 9.46
CA HIS A 90 9.37 1.19 8.83
C HIS A 90 9.18 1.11 7.32
N MET A 91 7.94 1.05 6.84
CA MET A 91 7.62 0.89 5.41
C MET A 91 7.16 2.17 4.72
N ARG A 92 7.03 3.30 5.45
CA ARG A 92 6.61 4.61 4.94
C ARG A 92 5.27 4.61 4.19
N HIS A 93 4.31 3.80 4.66
CA HIS A 93 2.93 3.81 4.17
C HIS A 93 1.92 3.69 5.32
N TRP A 94 0.64 3.97 5.06
CA TRP A 94 -0.43 3.84 6.05
C TRP A 94 -1.15 2.48 5.91
N GLU A 95 -1.44 1.83 7.04
CA GLU A 95 -2.14 0.54 7.10
C GLU A 95 -3.38 0.65 8.00
N ILE A 96 -4.47 -0.02 7.62
CA ILE A 96 -5.65 -0.17 8.47
C ILE A 96 -5.50 -1.52 9.19
N HIS A 97 -5.35 -1.49 10.50
CA HIS A 97 -5.36 -2.70 11.32
C HIS A 97 -6.78 -2.94 11.85
N PRO A 98 -7.46 -4.04 11.49
CA PRO A 98 -8.82 -4.34 11.93
C PRO A 98 -8.96 -4.44 13.46
N THR A 99 -7.85 -4.67 14.15
CA THR A 99 -7.70 -4.65 15.59
C THR A 99 -6.29 -4.14 15.87
N LYS A 100 -6.11 -3.22 16.83
CA LYS A 100 -4.86 -3.23 17.59
C LYS A 100 -4.94 -4.48 18.47
N PRO A 101 -4.21 -5.58 18.22
CA PRO A 101 -3.75 -6.32 19.36
C PRO A 101 -2.82 -5.37 20.11
N GLU A 102 -3.21 -5.07 21.32
CA GLU A 102 -2.30 -4.59 22.34
C GLU A 102 -0.96 -5.33 22.23
N VAL A 103 0.12 -4.55 22.33
CA VAL A 103 1.43 -5.00 22.81
C VAL A 103 2.32 -5.76 21.81
N LEU A 104 3.29 -5.02 21.29
CA LEU A 104 4.66 -5.48 21.06
C LEU A 104 5.22 -6.09 22.35
N ILE A 105 5.26 -7.42 22.47
CA ILE A 105 6.34 -8.13 23.18
C ILE A 105 6.58 -9.44 22.41
N SER A 106 7.57 -9.44 21.51
CA SER A 106 8.30 -10.68 21.26
C SER A 106 9.39 -10.74 22.33
N MET A 107 9.16 -11.51 23.40
CA MET A 107 10.29 -11.96 24.21
C MET A 107 11.11 -12.86 23.31
N ILE A 108 12.38 -12.53 23.16
CA ILE A 108 13.36 -13.51 22.72
C ILE A 108 13.55 -14.41 23.94
N ASP A 109 12.94 -15.59 23.92
CA ASP A 109 13.33 -16.65 24.85
C ASP A 109 14.70 -17.15 24.42
N ASP A 110 15.75 -16.53 24.98
CA ASP A 110 17.07 -17.13 25.08
C ASP A 110 17.03 -18.21 26.16
N GLU A 111 16.44 -19.36 25.83
CA GLU A 111 16.76 -20.63 26.51
C GLU A 111 16.92 -21.74 25.46
N MET A 112 18.13 -21.77 24.90
CA MET A 112 18.68 -22.94 24.23
C MET A 112 19.08 -23.96 25.31
N ASN A 113 18.11 -24.67 25.87
CA ASN A 113 18.36 -25.79 26.78
C ASN A 113 18.28 -27.12 26.01
N ASP A 114 19.47 -27.67 25.76
CA ASP A 114 19.84 -29.10 25.67
C ASP A 114 18.90 -30.08 24.94
N LEU A 115 19.31 -30.45 23.71
CA LEU A 115 18.94 -31.72 23.08
C LEU A 115 19.89 -32.82 23.58
N PRO A 116 19.40 -33.98 24.07
CA PRO A 116 20.26 -35.09 24.44
C PRO A 116 20.75 -35.87 23.21
N GLU A 117 21.92 -36.49 23.38
CA GLU A 117 22.73 -37.24 22.39
C GLU A 117 21.99 -38.31 21.58
#